data_AF-A0A2N5J2U8-F1
#
_entry.id   AF-A0A2N5J2U8-F1
#
_cell.length_a   1.000
_cell.length_b   1.000
_cell.length_c   1.000
_cell.angle_alpha   90.00
_cell.angle_beta   90.00
_cell.angle_gamma   90.00
#
_symmetry.space_group_name_H-M   'P 1'
#
loop_
_entity.id
_entity.type
_entity.pdbx_description
1 polymer ?
#
loop_
_entity_poly.entity_id
_entity_poly.type
_entity_poly.pdbx_seq_one_letter_code
_entity_poly.pdbx_strand_id
1 'polypeptide(L)'
;MDDITQLRAACWRQRLRECLKERGLTQVEFVSALNRTYLTRFHQKDVSRWLNTGNQTANGVIGFPKYETMMLIADFLGVDVGYLTGETDETSFDLEKASSYTGLSSDAILSIRQWIDAPDNSPDAELRDWRADTINRLFFSSYFDELAAKMLTLYEMSTICYTNPERFQNLMRSLAASSDMPNDLTFQLIIGAFYGMANESFSALLKDAYPTPIEQQFEYSLDMQDMADKQEDEDDEDDEDDEDDEDDEDDDEDEEDISDPEDLWFGAL
;
A
#
# COMPACT_ATOMS: atom_id res chain seq x y z
N MET A 1 -9.51 1.05 -42.68
CA MET A 1 -9.16 -0.13 -41.85
C MET A 1 -7.97 0.14 -40.92
N ASP A 2 -7.31 1.32 -41.00
CA ASP A 2 -6.14 1.70 -40.17
C ASP A 2 -6.46 2.44 -38.86
N ASP A 3 -7.73 2.76 -38.60
CA ASP A 3 -8.11 3.64 -37.49
C ASP A 3 -7.80 3.01 -36.12
N ILE A 4 -8.06 1.71 -35.95
CA ILE A 4 -7.79 0.98 -34.70
C ILE A 4 -6.29 0.94 -34.41
N THR A 5 -5.46 0.61 -35.41
CA THR A 5 -4.00 0.54 -35.24
C THR A 5 -3.42 1.92 -34.94
N GLN A 6 -3.94 2.96 -35.59
CA GLN A 6 -3.50 4.34 -35.37
C GLN A 6 -3.92 4.87 -33.99
N LEU A 7 -5.13 4.54 -33.54
CA LEU A 7 -5.62 4.84 -32.19
C LEU A 7 -4.74 4.18 -31.13
N ARG A 8 -4.49 2.86 -31.25
CA ARG A 8 -3.62 2.12 -30.33
C ARG A 8 -2.20 2.69 -30.31
N ALA A 9 -1.68 3.10 -31.46
CA ALA A 9 -0.36 3.73 -31.55
C ALA A 9 -0.33 5.12 -30.91
N ALA A 10 -1.45 5.87 -30.95
CA ALA A 10 -1.58 7.13 -30.23
C ALA A 10 -1.62 6.90 -28.71
N CYS A 11 -2.45 5.96 -28.23
CA CYS A 11 -2.50 5.55 -26.82
C CYS A 11 -1.13 5.11 -26.31
N TRP A 12 -0.45 4.24 -27.05
CA TRP A 12 0.92 3.78 -26.73
C TRP A 12 1.89 4.93 -26.55
N ARG A 13 1.96 5.83 -27.51
CA ARG A 13 2.87 6.98 -27.44
C ARG A 13 2.53 7.92 -26.28
N GLN A 14 1.25 8.12 -26.00
CA GLN A 14 0.81 9.00 -24.92
C GLN A 14 1.15 8.37 -23.56
N ARG A 15 0.64 7.17 -23.29
CA ARG A 15 0.77 6.51 -21.98
C ARG A 15 2.20 6.13 -21.66
N LEU A 16 2.99 5.66 -22.65
CA LEU A 16 4.42 5.42 -22.43
C LEU A 16 5.16 6.70 -22.04
N ARG A 17 4.81 7.87 -22.60
CA ARG A 17 5.41 9.15 -22.18
C ARG A 17 4.98 9.56 -20.79
N GLU A 18 3.70 9.39 -20.47
CA GLU A 18 3.14 9.70 -19.15
C GLU A 18 3.83 8.85 -18.06
N CYS A 19 3.93 7.53 -18.26
CA CYS A 19 4.61 6.65 -17.30
C CYS A 19 6.10 7.02 -17.10
N LEU A 20 6.81 7.40 -18.16
CA LEU A 20 8.20 7.86 -18.02
C LEU A 20 8.28 9.19 -17.25
N LYS A 21 7.37 10.12 -17.54
CA LYS A 21 7.32 11.44 -16.88
C LYS A 21 6.99 11.32 -15.40
N GLU A 22 6.01 10.52 -15.02
CA GLU A 22 5.61 10.28 -13.63
C GLU A 22 6.74 9.69 -12.80
N ARG A 23 7.56 8.85 -13.42
CA ARG A 23 8.75 8.25 -12.79
C ARG A 23 10.01 9.13 -12.89
N GLY A 24 9.93 10.30 -13.52
CA GLY A 24 11.08 11.20 -13.72
C GLY A 24 12.18 10.62 -14.61
N LEU A 25 11.86 9.66 -15.49
CA LEU A 25 12.85 8.95 -16.30
C LEU A 25 13.04 9.59 -17.68
N THR A 26 14.29 9.88 -18.03
CA THR A 26 14.70 10.15 -19.41
C THR A 26 14.75 8.86 -20.24
N GLN A 27 14.83 8.97 -21.57
CA GLN A 27 14.98 7.79 -22.45
C GLN A 27 16.24 6.97 -22.15
N VAL A 28 17.33 7.63 -21.74
CA VAL A 28 18.61 6.99 -21.43
C VAL A 28 18.53 6.26 -20.10
N GLU A 29 17.94 6.90 -19.08
CA GLU A 29 17.75 6.27 -17.77
C GLU A 29 16.79 5.08 -17.87
N PHE A 30 15.67 5.25 -18.59
CA PHE A 30 14.71 4.18 -18.83
C PHE A 30 15.36 2.95 -19.47
N VAL A 31 16.09 3.12 -20.59
CA VAL A 31 16.71 1.96 -21.25
C VAL A 31 17.80 1.32 -20.40
N SER A 32 18.54 2.12 -19.63
CA SER A 32 19.59 1.62 -18.74
C SER A 32 18.99 0.80 -17.59
N ALA A 33 17.91 1.30 -16.98
CA ALA A 33 17.19 0.60 -15.93
C ALA A 33 16.49 -0.68 -16.45
N LEU A 34 15.85 -0.60 -17.62
CA LEU A 34 15.20 -1.74 -18.27
C LEU A 34 16.22 -2.85 -18.58
N ASN A 35 17.36 -2.50 -19.19
CA ASN A 35 18.44 -3.44 -19.47
C ASN A 35 19.03 -4.06 -18.21
N ARG A 36 19.21 -3.27 -17.15
CA ARG A 36 19.70 -3.78 -15.87
C ARG A 36 18.72 -4.77 -15.24
N THR A 37 17.42 -4.51 -15.35
CA THR A 37 16.35 -5.32 -14.74
C THR A 37 16.18 -6.66 -15.45
N TYR A 38 16.13 -6.65 -16.79
CA TYR A 38 15.81 -7.85 -17.60
C TYR A 38 17.00 -8.41 -18.38
N LEU A 39 18.22 -7.93 -18.10
CA LEU A 39 19.46 -8.36 -18.77
C LEU A 39 19.41 -8.22 -20.30
N THR A 40 18.71 -7.20 -20.80
CA THR A 40 18.57 -6.91 -22.23
C THR A 40 19.66 -5.98 -22.77
N ARG A 41 19.70 -5.80 -24.09
CA ARG A 41 20.68 -4.94 -24.79
C ARG A 41 20.00 -3.91 -25.70
N PHE A 42 18.99 -3.23 -25.18
CA PHE A 42 18.34 -2.11 -25.88
C PHE A 42 19.18 -0.85 -25.81
N HIS A 43 18.96 0.07 -26.75
CA HIS A 43 19.65 1.35 -26.85
C HIS A 43 18.65 2.49 -26.80
N GLN A 44 19.11 3.71 -26.50
CA GLN A 44 18.24 4.89 -26.47
C GLN A 44 17.49 5.12 -27.79
N LYS A 45 18.08 4.76 -28.94
CA LYS A 45 17.39 4.80 -30.25
C LYS A 45 16.18 3.87 -30.32
N ASP A 46 16.18 2.76 -29.59
CA ASP A 46 15.06 1.81 -29.55
C ASP A 46 13.90 2.44 -28.77
N VAL A 47 14.19 3.05 -27.62
CA VAL A 47 13.20 3.85 -26.86
C VAL A 47 12.61 4.98 -27.70
N SER A 48 13.47 5.71 -28.43
CA SER A 48 13.01 6.74 -29.36
C SER A 48 12.05 6.19 -30.41
N ARG A 49 12.30 4.98 -30.95
CA ARG A 49 11.36 4.32 -31.88
C ARG A 49 10.06 3.95 -31.18
N TRP A 50 10.10 3.39 -29.97
CA TRP A 50 8.90 3.04 -29.21
C TRP A 50 8.03 4.27 -28.91
N LEU A 51 8.63 5.40 -28.54
CA LEU A 51 7.93 6.67 -28.29
C LEU A 51 7.37 7.34 -29.54
N ASN A 52 7.69 6.80 -30.72
CA ASN A 52 7.27 7.29 -32.02
C ASN A 52 6.50 6.23 -32.84
N THR A 53 6.04 5.14 -32.20
CA THR A 53 5.20 4.13 -32.84
C THR A 53 3.98 4.75 -33.53
N GLY A 54 3.71 4.34 -34.77
CA GLY A 54 2.66 4.88 -35.64
C GLY A 54 3.03 6.14 -36.41
N ASN A 55 4.17 6.79 -36.11
CA ASN A 55 4.63 7.94 -36.90
C ASN A 55 5.21 7.51 -38.25
N GLN A 56 5.04 8.36 -39.26
CA GLN A 56 5.57 8.15 -40.60
C GLN A 56 7.02 8.64 -40.71
N THR A 57 7.87 7.83 -41.34
CA THR A 57 9.28 8.15 -41.62
C THR A 57 9.59 7.93 -43.10
N ALA A 58 10.78 8.34 -43.55
CA ALA A 58 11.25 8.08 -44.91
C ALA A 58 11.24 6.58 -45.29
N ASN A 59 11.33 5.69 -44.30
CA ASN A 59 11.38 4.24 -44.49
C ASN A 59 10.05 3.54 -44.19
N GLY A 60 8.95 4.28 -44.03
CA GLY A 60 7.63 3.77 -43.69
C GLY A 60 7.17 4.12 -42.28
N VAL A 61 6.08 3.49 -41.84
CA VAL A 61 5.48 3.72 -40.51
C VAL A 61 6.27 2.95 -39.45
N ILE A 62 6.57 3.60 -38.32
CA ILE A 62 7.22 2.95 -37.19
C ILE A 62 6.23 1.95 -36.56
N GLY A 63 6.56 0.67 -36.60
CA GLY A 63 5.77 -0.38 -35.95
C GLY A 63 5.82 -0.32 -34.43
N PHE A 64 4.95 -1.08 -33.79
CA PHE A 64 5.09 -1.39 -32.37
C PHE A 64 6.41 -2.13 -32.10
N PRO A 65 6.97 -2.03 -30.88
CA PRO A 65 7.94 -3.01 -30.44
C PRO A 65 7.36 -4.43 -30.56
N LYS A 66 8.24 -5.43 -30.58
CA LYS A 66 7.79 -6.83 -30.49
C LYS A 66 7.00 -7.02 -29.20
N TYR A 67 6.02 -7.92 -29.22
CA TYR A 67 5.16 -8.15 -28.07
C TYR A 67 5.95 -8.51 -26.81
N GLU A 68 7.01 -9.31 -26.93
CA GLU A 68 7.88 -9.63 -25.79
C GLU A 68 8.52 -8.36 -25.21
N THR A 69 8.94 -7.42 -26.07
CA THR A 69 9.45 -6.12 -25.62
C THR A 69 8.36 -5.26 -24.99
N MET A 70 7.12 -5.31 -25.50
CA MET A 70 5.98 -4.63 -24.88
C MET A 70 5.71 -5.17 -23.47
N MET A 71 5.78 -6.48 -23.26
CA MET A 71 5.63 -7.08 -21.93
C MET A 71 6.71 -6.60 -20.96
N LEU A 72 7.98 -6.59 -21.38
CA LEU A 72 9.08 -6.11 -20.52
C LEU A 72 8.91 -4.63 -20.15
N ILE A 73 8.47 -3.80 -21.11
CA ILE A 73 8.18 -2.38 -20.86
C ILE A 73 7.02 -2.24 -19.87
N ALA A 74 5.94 -3.00 -20.06
CA ALA A 74 4.75 -2.95 -19.22
C ALA A 74 5.06 -3.40 -17.78
N ASP A 75 5.76 -4.53 -17.63
CA ASP A 75 6.21 -5.06 -16.34
C ASP A 75 7.13 -4.07 -15.60
N PHE A 76 8.11 -3.49 -16.30
CA PHE A 76 8.96 -2.44 -15.73
C PHE A 76 8.16 -1.26 -15.20
N LEU A 77 7.13 -0.85 -15.94
CA LEU A 77 6.27 0.28 -15.63
C LEU A 77 5.14 -0.08 -14.66
N GLY A 78 5.01 -1.33 -14.24
CA GLY A 78 3.96 -1.79 -13.33
C GLY A 78 2.56 -1.61 -13.89
N VAL A 79 2.39 -1.75 -15.21
CA VAL A 79 1.11 -1.61 -15.92
C VAL A 79 0.90 -2.79 -16.86
N ASP A 80 -0.32 -3.01 -17.32
CA ASP A 80 -0.61 -3.99 -18.36
C ASP A 80 -0.29 -3.45 -19.76
N VAL A 81 0.06 -4.36 -20.67
CA VAL A 81 0.20 -4.01 -22.10
C VAL A 81 -1.10 -3.41 -22.64
N GLY A 82 -2.25 -3.90 -22.16
CA GLY A 82 -3.56 -3.36 -22.50
C GLY A 82 -3.73 -1.89 -22.13
N TYR A 83 -3.19 -1.47 -20.98
CA TYR A 83 -3.14 -0.05 -20.64
C TYR A 83 -2.29 0.71 -21.65
N LEU A 84 -1.07 0.27 -21.96
CA LEU A 84 -0.24 0.98 -22.93
C LEU A 84 -0.89 1.06 -24.31
N THR A 85 -1.62 0.04 -24.77
CA THR A 85 -2.24 0.04 -26.09
C THR A 85 -3.64 0.65 -26.15
N GLY A 86 -4.26 0.99 -25.02
CA GLY A 86 -5.62 1.55 -24.98
C GLY A 86 -6.74 0.49 -25.00
N GLU A 87 -6.46 -0.73 -24.57
CA GLU A 87 -7.47 -1.79 -24.39
C GLU A 87 -8.20 -1.67 -23.05
N THR A 88 -7.58 -1.06 -22.04
CA THR A 88 -8.19 -0.67 -20.77
C THR A 88 -7.78 0.77 -20.45
N ASP A 89 -8.63 1.53 -19.77
CA ASP A 89 -8.29 2.87 -19.29
C ASP A 89 -7.57 2.86 -17.93
N GLU A 90 -7.58 1.70 -17.26
CA GLU A 90 -6.89 1.49 -15.98
C GLU A 90 -5.52 0.88 -16.16
N THR A 91 -4.64 1.09 -15.18
CA THR A 91 -3.26 0.58 -15.23
C THR A 91 -3.18 -0.94 -15.30
N SER A 92 -4.21 -1.67 -14.87
CA SER A 92 -4.36 -3.10 -15.08
C SER A 92 -5.82 -3.52 -15.28
N PHE A 93 -6.04 -4.68 -15.92
CA PHE A 93 -7.38 -5.27 -16.07
C PHE A 93 -7.99 -5.69 -14.73
N ASP A 94 -7.16 -6.05 -13.74
CA ASP A 94 -7.63 -6.36 -12.39
C ASP A 94 -8.19 -5.12 -11.70
N LEU A 95 -7.57 -3.96 -11.88
CA LEU A 95 -8.06 -2.70 -11.35
C LEU A 95 -9.37 -2.30 -12.01
N GLU A 96 -9.47 -2.38 -13.34
CA GLU A 96 -10.72 -2.14 -14.06
C GLU A 96 -11.85 -3.04 -13.56
N LYS A 97 -11.57 -4.34 -13.40
CA LYS A 97 -12.53 -5.30 -12.89
C LYS A 97 -12.94 -5.02 -11.45
N ALA A 98 -12.00 -4.64 -10.58
CA ALA A 98 -12.28 -4.29 -9.19
C ALA A 98 -13.13 -3.01 -9.10
N SER A 99 -12.81 -1.97 -9.88
CA SER A 99 -13.57 -0.72 -9.96
C SER A 99 -14.99 -1.00 -10.47
N SER A 100 -15.13 -1.79 -11.54
CA SER A 100 -16.44 -2.18 -12.08
C SER A 100 -17.27 -3.02 -11.09
N TYR A 101 -16.63 -3.96 -10.39
CA TYR A 101 -17.32 -4.84 -9.44
C TYR A 101 -17.78 -4.12 -8.17
N THR A 102 -16.97 -3.21 -7.64
CA THR A 102 -17.25 -2.50 -6.39
C THR A 102 -18.02 -1.19 -6.59
N GLY A 103 -17.96 -0.61 -7.80
CA GLY A 103 -18.46 0.74 -8.08
C GLY A 103 -17.57 1.86 -7.54
N LEU A 104 -16.42 1.54 -6.94
CA LEU A 104 -15.44 2.51 -6.46
C LEU A 104 -14.56 3.01 -7.60
N SER A 105 -14.03 4.22 -7.47
CA SER A 105 -13.00 4.71 -8.38
C SER A 105 -11.69 3.97 -8.18
N SER A 106 -10.89 3.89 -9.23
CA SER A 106 -9.60 3.22 -9.23
C SER A 106 -8.62 3.84 -8.23
N ASP A 107 -8.66 5.16 -8.05
CA ASP A 107 -7.89 5.86 -7.01
C ASP A 107 -8.25 5.39 -5.59
N ALA A 108 -9.54 5.15 -5.31
CA ALA A 108 -9.97 4.66 -4.00
C ALA A 108 -9.49 3.23 -3.74
N ILE A 109 -9.57 2.36 -4.75
CA ILE A 109 -9.07 0.97 -4.66
C ILE A 109 -7.55 0.96 -4.50
N LEU A 110 -6.82 1.78 -5.25
CA LEU A 110 -5.37 1.90 -5.14
C LEU A 110 -4.98 2.45 -3.76
N SER A 111 -5.71 3.40 -3.20
CA SER A 111 -5.46 3.92 -1.85
C SER A 111 -5.63 2.84 -0.78
N ILE A 112 -6.68 2.01 -0.88
CA ILE A 112 -6.89 0.87 0.02
C ILE A 112 -5.75 -0.14 -0.13
N ARG A 113 -5.41 -0.50 -1.38
CA ARG A 113 -4.35 -1.46 -1.67
C ARG A 113 -2.98 -0.98 -1.19
N GLN A 114 -2.66 0.30 -1.38
CA GLN A 114 -1.40 0.89 -0.94
C GLN A 114 -1.25 0.79 0.57
N TRP A 115 -2.30 1.10 1.33
CA TRP A 115 -2.26 0.95 2.79
C TRP A 115 -2.10 -0.52 3.20
N ILE A 116 -2.76 -1.47 2.53
CA ILE A 116 -2.61 -2.91 2.83
C ILE A 116 -1.18 -3.40 2.52
N ASP A 117 -0.67 -3.10 1.33
CA ASP A 117 0.58 -3.68 0.82
C ASP A 117 1.82 -3.00 1.42
N ALA A 118 1.86 -1.66 1.48
CA ALA A 118 3.04 -0.91 1.94
C ALA A 118 2.68 0.57 2.28
N PRO A 119 2.18 0.86 3.49
CA PRO A 119 2.05 2.25 3.92
C PRO A 119 3.44 2.91 3.90
N ASP A 120 3.52 4.13 3.38
CA ASP A 120 4.77 4.90 3.22
C ASP A 120 5.86 4.21 2.37
N ASN A 121 5.48 3.28 1.49
CA ASN A 121 6.38 2.48 0.65
C ASN A 121 7.35 1.57 1.44
N SER A 122 7.02 1.23 2.68
CA SER A 122 7.75 0.22 3.47
C SER A 122 6.94 -1.08 3.50
N PRO A 123 7.24 -2.04 2.58
CA PRO A 123 6.51 -3.30 2.55
C PRO A 123 6.87 -4.14 3.79
N ASP A 124 5.88 -4.39 4.62
CA ASP A 124 5.93 -5.32 5.75
C ASP A 124 4.92 -6.43 5.49
N ALA A 125 5.44 -7.62 5.15
CA ALA A 125 4.64 -8.79 4.82
C ALA A 125 3.89 -9.35 6.03
N GLU A 126 4.45 -9.23 7.23
CA GLU A 126 3.82 -9.73 8.46
C GLU A 126 2.59 -8.88 8.79
N LEU A 127 2.68 -7.56 8.62
CA LEU A 127 1.57 -6.64 8.85
C LEU A 127 0.56 -6.59 7.71
N ARG A 128 0.90 -7.09 6.52
CA ARG A 128 0.00 -7.03 5.36
C ARG A 128 -1.34 -7.71 5.65
N ASP A 129 -1.29 -8.91 6.21
CA ASP A 129 -2.51 -9.68 6.51
C ASP A 129 -3.31 -9.02 7.63
N TRP A 130 -2.63 -8.46 8.64
CA TRP A 130 -3.29 -7.69 9.71
C TRP A 130 -3.99 -6.45 9.18
N ARG A 131 -3.37 -5.73 8.23
CA ARG A 131 -3.98 -4.56 7.58
C ARG A 131 -5.20 -4.98 6.76
N ALA A 132 -5.09 -6.02 5.93
CA ALA A 132 -6.24 -6.54 5.20
C ALA A 132 -7.38 -6.96 6.14
N ASP A 133 -7.07 -7.69 7.22
CA ASP A 133 -8.04 -8.14 8.22
C ASP A 133 -8.68 -6.99 9.00
N THR A 134 -7.94 -5.91 9.24
CA THR A 134 -8.49 -4.69 9.86
C THR A 134 -9.64 -4.14 9.01
N ILE A 135 -9.42 -3.94 7.71
CA ILE A 135 -10.48 -3.45 6.82
C ILE A 135 -11.62 -4.46 6.71
N ASN A 136 -11.31 -5.76 6.60
CA ASN A 136 -12.33 -6.80 6.53
C ASN A 136 -13.23 -6.79 7.77
N ARG A 137 -12.65 -6.70 8.97
CA ARG A 137 -13.42 -6.63 10.24
C ARG A 137 -14.29 -5.39 10.31
N LEU A 138 -13.79 -4.25 9.82
CA LEU A 138 -14.58 -3.02 9.73
C LEU A 138 -15.84 -3.21 8.87
N PHE A 139 -15.69 -3.84 7.70
CA PHE A 139 -16.80 -4.05 6.77
C PHE A 139 -17.72 -5.23 7.13
N PHE A 140 -17.22 -6.21 7.89
CA PHE A 140 -18.03 -7.33 8.39
C PHE A 140 -18.75 -7.02 9.70
N SER A 141 -18.47 -5.89 10.34
CA SER A 141 -19.21 -5.45 11.51
C SER A 141 -20.71 -5.36 11.22
N SER A 142 -21.52 -5.85 12.15
CA SER A 142 -22.99 -5.76 12.06
C SER A 142 -23.52 -4.32 12.09
N TYR A 143 -22.68 -3.37 12.53
CA TYR A 143 -22.99 -1.94 12.60
C TYR A 143 -22.53 -1.15 11.37
N PHE A 144 -21.89 -1.82 10.38
CA PHE A 144 -21.43 -1.14 9.17
C PHE A 144 -22.56 -0.48 8.39
N ASP A 145 -23.69 -1.18 8.21
CA ASP A 145 -24.85 -0.66 7.48
C ASP A 145 -25.44 0.60 8.15
N GLU A 146 -25.46 0.64 9.48
CA GLU A 146 -25.95 1.80 10.23
C GLU A 146 -25.03 3.02 10.03
N LEU A 147 -23.72 2.82 10.12
CA LEU A 147 -22.75 3.86 9.84
C LEU A 147 -22.86 4.34 8.38
N ALA A 148 -22.94 3.41 7.42
CA ALA A 148 -23.03 3.73 6.00
C ALA A 148 -24.26 4.59 5.68
N ALA A 149 -25.42 4.29 6.27
CA ALA A 149 -26.63 5.09 6.12
C ALA A 149 -26.46 6.54 6.66
N LYS A 150 -25.78 6.68 7.81
CA LYS A 150 -25.49 8.01 8.39
C LYS A 150 -24.46 8.78 7.56
N MET A 151 -23.43 8.11 7.05
CA MET A 151 -22.45 8.70 6.12
C MET A 151 -23.10 9.15 4.81
N LEU A 152 -24.03 8.37 4.26
CA LEU A 152 -24.78 8.76 3.07
C LEU A 152 -25.59 10.02 3.33
N THR A 153 -26.28 10.10 4.48
CA THR A 153 -27.03 11.31 4.88
C THR A 153 -26.10 12.53 4.97
N LEU A 154 -24.91 12.39 5.57
CA LEU A 154 -23.90 13.45 5.62
C LEU A 154 -23.44 13.88 4.23
N TYR A 155 -23.19 12.92 3.33
CA TYR A 155 -22.78 13.19 1.96
C TYR A 155 -23.88 13.92 1.16
N GLU A 156 -25.13 13.50 1.27
CA GLU A 156 -26.25 14.17 0.61
C GLU A 156 -26.40 15.61 1.10
N MET A 157 -26.34 15.81 2.42
CA MET A 157 -26.43 17.15 3.00
C MET A 157 -25.31 18.07 2.55
N SER A 158 -24.07 17.59 2.60
CA SER A 158 -22.91 18.37 2.16
C SER A 158 -23.02 18.70 0.67
N THR A 159 -23.41 17.73 -0.16
CA THR A 159 -23.59 17.92 -1.60
C THR A 159 -24.68 18.93 -1.91
N ILE A 160 -25.85 18.84 -1.26
CA ILE A 160 -26.97 19.76 -1.49
C ILE A 160 -26.59 21.18 -1.08
N CYS A 161 -25.80 21.36 -0.01
CA CYS A 161 -25.33 22.68 0.40
C CYS A 161 -24.56 23.41 -0.72
N TYR A 162 -23.77 22.70 -1.52
CA TYR A 162 -22.98 23.30 -2.60
C TYR A 162 -23.69 23.30 -3.95
N THR A 163 -24.52 22.29 -4.23
CA THR A 163 -25.16 22.11 -5.55
C THR A 163 -26.55 22.74 -5.64
N ASN A 164 -27.27 22.86 -4.53
CA ASN A 164 -28.61 23.43 -4.48
C ASN A 164 -28.88 24.16 -3.14
N PRO A 165 -28.32 25.37 -2.96
CA PRO A 165 -28.36 26.09 -1.70
C PRO A 165 -29.79 26.50 -1.30
N GLU A 166 -30.70 26.73 -2.25
CA GLU A 166 -32.10 27.03 -1.94
C GLU A 166 -32.83 25.83 -1.32
N ARG A 167 -32.61 24.62 -1.89
CA ARG A 167 -33.14 23.39 -1.31
C ARG A 167 -32.58 23.16 0.09
N PHE A 168 -31.28 23.38 0.28
CA PHE A 168 -30.64 23.28 1.59
C PHE A 168 -31.26 24.26 2.60
N GLN A 169 -31.39 25.54 2.23
CA GLN A 169 -31.98 26.56 3.11
C GLN A 169 -33.43 26.24 3.48
N ASN A 170 -34.22 25.72 2.55
CA ASN A 170 -35.60 25.31 2.83
C ASN A 170 -35.67 24.10 3.76
N LEU A 171 -34.79 23.11 3.58
CA LEU A 171 -34.68 21.96 4.48
C LEU A 171 -34.28 22.41 5.89
N MET A 172 -33.25 23.24 6.01
CA MET A 172 -32.79 23.78 7.29
C MET A 172 -33.84 24.68 7.94
N ARG A 173 -34.55 25.51 7.18
CA ARG A 173 -35.66 26.34 7.70
C ARG A 173 -36.82 25.47 8.17
N SER A 174 -37.13 24.38 7.47
CA SER A 174 -38.17 23.42 7.90
C SER A 174 -37.78 22.73 9.21
N LEU A 175 -36.51 22.32 9.35
CA LEU A 175 -35.97 21.71 10.56
C LEU A 175 -35.84 22.72 11.72
N ALA A 176 -35.61 24.00 11.40
CA ALA A 176 -35.56 25.06 12.40
C ALA A 176 -36.94 25.51 12.87
N ALA A 177 -37.92 25.55 11.96
CA ALA A 177 -39.30 25.93 12.27
C ALA A 177 -40.02 24.93 13.19
N SER A 178 -39.52 23.70 13.33
CA SER A 178 -39.98 22.75 14.35
C SER A 178 -39.35 22.98 15.73
N SER A 179 -38.51 24.01 15.89
CA SER A 179 -37.88 24.40 17.15
C SER A 179 -38.23 25.85 17.53
N ASP A 180 -38.51 26.12 18.79
CA ASP A 180 -38.74 27.49 19.31
C ASP A 180 -37.43 28.28 19.54
N MET A 181 -36.34 27.86 18.90
CA MET A 181 -34.99 28.40 19.13
C MET A 181 -34.55 29.39 18.04
N PRO A 182 -33.59 30.30 18.34
CA PRO A 182 -33.00 31.18 17.34
C PRO A 182 -32.36 30.37 16.20
N ASN A 183 -32.60 30.79 14.96
CA ASN A 183 -32.19 30.07 13.75
C ASN A 183 -30.71 29.63 13.75
N ASP A 184 -29.80 30.48 14.22
CA ASP A 184 -28.36 30.20 14.26
C ASP A 184 -28.01 29.10 15.28
N LEU A 185 -28.70 29.08 16.42
CA LEU A 185 -28.51 28.05 17.45
C LEU A 185 -29.09 26.71 16.98
N THR A 186 -30.27 26.74 16.35
CA THR A 186 -30.85 25.53 15.76
C THR A 186 -29.97 24.97 14.64
N PHE A 187 -29.38 25.83 13.81
CA PHE A 187 -28.44 25.41 12.78
C PHE A 187 -27.22 24.68 13.37
N GLN A 188 -26.57 25.26 14.39
CA GLN A 188 -25.43 24.64 15.08
C GLN A 188 -25.79 23.31 15.74
N LEU A 189 -26.97 23.23 16.38
CA LEU A 189 -27.46 21.99 17.00
C LEU A 189 -27.75 20.90 15.98
N ILE A 190 -28.35 21.25 14.83
CA ILE A 190 -28.63 20.29 13.77
C ILE A 190 -27.32 19.75 13.19
N ILE A 191 -26.36 20.61 12.86
CA ILE A 191 -25.04 20.17 12.36
C ILE A 191 -24.31 19.32 13.42
N GLY A 192 -24.31 19.74 14.68
CA GLY A 192 -23.74 18.99 15.79
C GLY A 192 -24.39 17.62 15.98
N ALA A 193 -25.71 17.52 15.84
CA ALA A 193 -26.44 16.26 15.92
C ALA A 193 -26.07 15.33 14.75
N PHE A 194 -25.92 15.85 13.54
CA PHE A 194 -25.55 15.03 12.37
C PHE A 194 -24.16 14.41 12.50
N TYR A 195 -23.15 15.20 12.88
CA TYR A 195 -21.81 14.67 13.14
C TYR A 195 -21.78 13.79 14.41
N GLY A 196 -22.57 14.14 15.42
CA GLY A 196 -22.70 13.35 16.65
C GLY A 196 -23.27 11.95 16.40
N MET A 197 -24.33 11.84 15.60
CA MET A 197 -24.94 10.55 15.24
C MET A 197 -23.99 9.65 14.45
N ALA A 198 -23.22 10.22 13.51
CA ALA A 198 -22.22 9.47 12.76
C ALA A 198 -21.05 9.03 13.67
N ASN A 199 -20.62 9.89 14.59
CA ASN A 199 -19.56 9.58 15.54
C ASN A 199 -19.96 8.46 16.52
N GLU A 200 -21.22 8.46 16.99
CA GLU A 200 -21.75 7.39 17.84
C GLU A 200 -21.79 6.05 17.10
N SER A 201 -22.32 6.02 15.86
CA SER A 201 -22.29 4.78 15.06
C SER A 201 -20.89 4.33 14.72
N PHE A 202 -19.97 5.24 14.44
CA PHE A 202 -18.58 4.89 14.20
C PHE A 202 -17.96 4.26 15.46
N SER A 203 -18.23 4.83 16.63
CA SER A 203 -17.77 4.28 17.92
C SER A 203 -18.36 2.90 18.20
N ALA A 204 -19.64 2.69 17.89
CA ALA A 204 -20.29 1.38 18.01
C ALA A 204 -19.66 0.35 17.07
N LEU A 205 -19.43 0.73 15.82
CA LEU A 205 -18.76 -0.10 14.82
C LEU A 205 -17.35 -0.48 15.28
N LEU A 206 -16.54 0.46 15.78
CA LEU A 206 -15.19 0.17 16.25
C LEU A 206 -15.18 -0.85 17.40
N LYS A 207 -16.10 -0.73 18.35
CA LYS A 207 -16.21 -1.67 19.48
C LYS A 207 -16.60 -3.08 19.03
N ASP A 208 -17.42 -3.19 17.99
CA ASP A 208 -17.85 -4.46 17.41
C ASP A 208 -16.74 -5.09 16.55
N ALA A 209 -16.12 -4.31 15.67
CA ALA A 209 -15.05 -4.76 14.79
C ALA A 209 -13.76 -5.12 15.57
N TYR A 210 -13.48 -4.39 16.65
CA TYR A 210 -12.28 -4.55 17.47
C TYR A 210 -12.65 -4.61 18.97
N PRO A 211 -13.13 -5.77 19.45
CA PRO A 211 -13.50 -5.94 20.85
C PRO A 211 -12.28 -5.73 21.75
N THR A 212 -12.43 -4.88 22.77
CA THR A 212 -11.42 -4.76 23.82
C THR A 212 -11.44 -6.00 24.71
N PRO A 213 -10.27 -6.50 25.17
CA PRO A 213 -10.22 -7.58 26.14
C PRO A 213 -11.07 -7.26 27.37
N ILE A 214 -11.76 -8.26 27.89
CA ILE A 214 -12.48 -8.14 29.16
C ILE A 214 -11.50 -8.33 30.32
N GLU A 215 -11.75 -7.69 31.46
CA GLU A 215 -10.88 -7.67 32.65
C GLU A 215 -10.44 -9.09 33.10
N GLN A 216 -11.33 -10.08 32.97
CA GLN A 216 -11.04 -11.50 33.25
C GLN A 216 -9.93 -12.11 32.37
N GLN A 217 -9.77 -11.63 31.13
CA GLN A 217 -8.69 -12.09 30.23
C GLN A 217 -7.34 -11.49 30.63
N PHE A 218 -7.34 -10.35 31.31
CA PHE A 218 -6.14 -9.69 31.81
C PHE A 218 -5.62 -10.36 33.10
N GLU A 219 -6.53 -10.77 33.99
CA GLU A 219 -6.19 -11.52 35.21
C GLU A 219 -5.55 -12.88 34.89
N TYR A 220 -6.09 -13.63 33.92
CA TYR A 220 -5.50 -14.91 33.49
C TYR A 220 -4.09 -14.76 32.88
N SER A 221 -3.76 -13.63 32.25
CA SER A 221 -2.41 -13.40 31.70
C SER A 221 -1.38 -13.08 32.77
N LEU A 222 -1.79 -12.41 33.87
CA LEU A 222 -0.92 -12.09 35.00
C LEU A 222 -0.62 -13.34 35.84
N ASP A 223 -1.63 -14.17 36.09
CA ASP A 223 -1.48 -15.41 36.86
C ASP A 223 -0.53 -16.42 36.16
N MET A 224 -0.45 -16.43 34.83
CA MET A 224 0.47 -17.28 34.08
C MET A 224 1.93 -16.76 34.08
N GLN A 225 2.12 -15.44 34.18
CA GLN A 225 3.45 -14.83 34.33
C GLN A 225 4.02 -15.06 35.74
N ASP A 226 3.19 -14.89 36.78
CA ASP A 226 3.57 -15.17 38.17
C ASP A 226 3.91 -16.65 38.44
N MET A 227 3.34 -17.58 37.65
CA MET A 227 3.65 -19.01 37.72
C MET A 227 4.92 -19.38 36.96
N ALA A 228 5.30 -18.63 35.93
CA ALA A 228 6.54 -18.83 35.19
C ALA A 228 7.75 -18.29 35.97
N ASP A 229 7.62 -17.10 36.57
CA ASP A 229 8.69 -16.49 37.38
C ASP A 229 8.97 -17.31 38.66
N LYS A 230 7.95 -17.93 39.27
CA LYS A 230 8.13 -18.83 40.42
C LYS A 230 8.80 -20.17 40.08
N GLN A 231 8.93 -20.50 38.80
CA GLN A 231 9.58 -21.74 38.37
C GLN A 231 11.07 -21.55 38.10
N GLU A 232 11.56 -20.31 37.98
CA GLU A 232 12.99 -20.00 37.85
C GLU A 232 13.67 -19.76 39.21
N ASP A 233 12.92 -19.45 40.28
CA ASP A 233 13.47 -19.15 41.62
C ASP A 233 13.69 -20.40 42.51
N GLU A 234 13.33 -21.62 42.08
CA GLU A 234 13.46 -22.85 42.90
C GLU A 234 14.64 -23.78 42.53
N ASP A 235 15.50 -23.41 41.58
CA ASP A 235 16.61 -24.27 41.11
C ASP A 235 18.03 -23.85 41.59
N ASP A 236 18.20 -22.78 42.38
CA ASP A 236 19.51 -22.19 42.72
C ASP A 236 19.84 -22.11 44.24
N GLU A 237 19.51 -23.12 45.04
CA GLU A 237 20.11 -23.27 46.39
C GLU A 237 20.52 -24.72 46.66
N ASP A 238 21.80 -25.04 46.40
CA ASP A 238 22.68 -25.81 47.30
C ASP A 238 23.98 -26.15 46.55
N ASP A 239 25.08 -25.43 46.84
CA ASP A 239 26.44 -25.96 47.04
C ASP A 239 27.49 -24.83 46.92
N GLU A 240 27.69 -24.07 48.00
CA GLU A 240 28.96 -23.38 48.24
C GLU A 240 29.41 -23.67 49.67
N ASP A 241 30.53 -24.38 49.80
CA ASP A 241 31.68 -24.00 50.64
C ASP A 241 32.67 -25.19 50.71
N ASP A 242 33.91 -24.97 50.24
CA ASP A 242 35.13 -25.27 51.02
C ASP A 242 36.38 -24.94 50.17
N GLU A 243 36.91 -23.74 50.47
CA GLU A 243 38.30 -23.43 50.84
C GLU A 243 39.50 -24.08 50.11
N ASP A 244 40.30 -23.16 49.57
CA ASP A 244 41.74 -23.00 49.87
C ASP A 244 42.84 -23.74 49.08
N ASP A 245 43.83 -22.90 48.78
CA ASP A 245 45.28 -23.12 48.82
C ASP A 245 46.10 -23.40 47.55
N GLU A 246 46.95 -22.39 47.30
CA GLU A 246 48.40 -22.45 47.10
C GLU A 246 48.95 -22.69 45.67
N ASP A 247 49.51 -21.59 45.17
CA ASP A 247 50.92 -21.39 44.84
C ASP A 247 51.60 -22.21 43.72
N ASP A 248 52.14 -21.41 42.80
CA ASP A 248 53.53 -21.40 42.34
C ASP A 248 54.03 -22.25 41.15
N GLU A 249 54.92 -21.55 40.44
CA GLU A 249 56.03 -22.00 39.59
C GLU A 249 55.78 -22.30 38.09
N ASP A 250 56.11 -21.28 37.28
CA ASP A 250 57.27 -21.21 36.38
C ASP A 250 57.55 -22.29 35.32
N ASP A 251 58.21 -21.78 34.26
CA ASP A 251 59.03 -22.48 33.25
C ASP A 251 58.26 -23.31 32.20
N ASP A 252 58.60 -23.34 30.92
CA ASP A 252 59.61 -22.68 30.08
C ASP A 252 59.34 -23.19 28.65
N GLU A 253 59.83 -22.46 27.63
CA GLU A 253 60.36 -23.03 26.36
C GLU A 253 59.37 -23.83 25.47
N ASP A 254 59.44 -23.92 24.15
CA ASP A 254 60.27 -23.42 23.06
C ASP A 254 59.52 -23.89 21.79
N GLU A 255 59.41 -23.04 20.77
CA GLU A 255 60.05 -23.21 19.46
C GLU A 255 59.28 -24.01 18.39
N GLU A 256 59.57 -23.56 17.16
CA GLU A 256 59.44 -24.19 15.85
C GLU A 256 58.03 -24.28 15.22
N ASP A 257 57.65 -23.43 14.26
CA ASP A 257 58.25 -23.06 12.95
C ASP A 257 57.95 -24.09 11.83
N ILE A 258 57.69 -23.55 10.63
CA ILE A 258 57.71 -24.21 9.31
C ILE A 258 56.48 -25.13 9.04
N SER A 259 55.59 -24.91 8.06
CA SER A 259 55.84 -24.56 6.66
C SER A 259 54.54 -24.12 5.97
N ASP A 260 54.63 -22.98 5.29
CA ASP A 260 53.94 -22.61 4.03
C ASP A 260 54.25 -23.67 2.93
N PRO A 261 53.81 -23.56 1.64
CA PRO A 261 52.89 -22.62 0.99
C PRO A 261 52.01 -23.33 -0.09
N GLU A 262 51.51 -22.53 -1.03
CA GLU A 262 50.99 -22.85 -2.38
C GLU A 262 49.46 -22.73 -2.51
N ASP A 263 48.89 -21.95 -3.42
CA ASP A 263 49.49 -21.05 -4.38
C ASP A 263 48.34 -20.23 -5.02
N LEU A 264 48.60 -18.92 -5.12
CA LEU A 264 48.55 -18.16 -6.37
C LEU A 264 47.24 -17.96 -7.16
N TRP A 265 46.98 -16.66 -7.31
CA TRP A 265 46.51 -15.91 -8.49
C TRP A 265 44.99 -15.61 -8.55
N PHE A 266 44.53 -14.37 -8.34
CA PHE A 266 44.78 -13.09 -9.05
C PHE A 266 44.54 -13.10 -10.57
N GLY A 267 43.66 -12.20 -11.00
CA GLY A 267 43.43 -11.82 -12.40
C GLY A 267 41.98 -11.38 -12.61
N ALA A 268 41.56 -10.18 -12.16
CA ALA A 268 41.67 -8.93 -12.91
C ALA A 268 41.13 -9.03 -14.36
N LEU A 269 39.88 -8.58 -14.55
CA LEU A 269 39.42 -7.69 -15.63
C LEU A 269 38.01 -7.18 -15.32
#